data_AF-A0A067PF54-F1
#
_entry.id   AF-A0A067PF54-F1
#
_cell.length_a   1.000
_cell.length_b   1.000
_cell.length_c   1.000
_cell.angle_alpha   90.00
_cell.angle_beta   90.00
_cell.angle_gamma   90.00
#
_symmetry.space_group_name_H-M   'P 1'
#
loop_
_entity.id
_entity.type
_entity.pdbx_description
1 polymer ?
#
loop_
_entity_poly.entity_id
_entity_poly.type
_entity_poly.pdbx_seq_one_letter_code
_entity_poly.pdbx_strand_id
1 'polypeptide(L)'
;MATPRLGESLCSISQTLPAEDFLQLLAKHLYPALNSPPSDFGARIPLALADLREESDDLRDLLASVDYPGHERAFEAKLKAITRKVKRGLTDYEDQSEMVGSFVNEAAKWFPTLWRVGVERGMKIPLIHKCISLCTDVFRRLSRATPRADFGELEISVIIQSSDGTKIFRESSTPVEHIMNWLWREIAISAIVHDLPTEETHAILLDIEKWDLTDDIRALLPSRDEPMVDEDDFLFSLHNSHWTDAMKAAEPILIERLKILRMSDFENTPSLDVFDKLVRQSPSLRPALLESTRRRVFPLSEDPRLDYTIAAQIFIQAGATDDMRNLLDVSPGDLDQNQDILSARLAIVKYAGRHTSTELRQKGASVLQDTLKLLVKYTWDAAEGVFSYLYDADDFLQEYLDSGTVTAQPLDGMALGVQIRLHDIFKKYVTIARFGSRQENWGYSSVDVDDIHGVESDDSDYRQIITLRRPEFAQILRDWMDALLGWPDELEAQAIWDVVRIRKTAVGGPVNDPFWDIDSLADALIAGCPRQHVADGLTVMREAYLCTDLTTLESERSRSIVWLTGKIVRISGQSSRWSGAH
;
A
#
# COMPACT_ATOMS: atom_id res chain seq x y z
N MET A 1 23.48 0.24 -70.96
CA MET A 1 22.92 1.27 -70.04
C MET A 1 24.07 1.81 -69.21
N ALA A 2 24.25 3.12 -69.12
CA ALA A 2 25.31 3.69 -68.29
C ALA A 2 24.95 3.48 -66.81
N THR A 3 25.88 2.93 -66.03
CA THR A 3 25.72 2.84 -64.57
C THR A 3 25.66 4.26 -64.00
N PRO A 4 24.58 4.65 -63.29
CA PRO A 4 24.47 5.98 -62.70
C PRO A 4 25.66 6.27 -61.80
N ARG A 5 26.11 7.54 -61.77
CA ARG A 5 27.25 7.92 -60.93
C ARG A 5 26.85 7.78 -59.46
N LEU A 6 27.79 7.37 -58.60
CA LEU A 6 27.59 7.20 -57.14
C LEU A 6 26.78 8.36 -56.52
N GLY A 7 27.17 9.61 -56.84
CA GLY A 7 26.49 10.79 -56.32
C GLY A 7 25.04 10.94 -56.78
N GLU A 8 24.70 10.55 -58.01
CA GLU A 8 23.33 10.61 -58.53
C GLU A 8 22.44 9.59 -57.82
N SER A 9 22.92 8.37 -57.60
CA SER A 9 22.20 7.34 -56.85
C SER A 9 21.95 7.76 -55.41
N LEU A 10 22.96 8.28 -54.70
CA LEU A 10 22.82 8.72 -53.32
C LEU A 10 21.88 9.93 -53.19
N CYS A 11 21.97 10.91 -54.11
CA CYS A 11 21.03 12.02 -54.16
C CYS A 11 19.58 11.58 -54.43
N SER A 12 19.39 10.58 -55.30
CA SER A 12 18.05 10.04 -55.57
C SER A 12 17.45 9.39 -54.33
N ILE A 13 18.24 8.61 -53.58
CA ILE A 13 17.76 7.85 -52.41
C ILE A 13 17.53 8.80 -51.23
N SER A 14 18.40 9.79 -51.03
CA SER A 14 18.23 10.79 -49.97
C SER A 14 17.01 11.69 -50.15
N GLN A 15 16.50 11.82 -51.38
CA GLN A 15 15.26 12.56 -51.67
C GLN A 15 13.99 11.74 -51.37
N THR A 16 14.10 10.41 -51.34
CA THR A 16 12.94 9.52 -51.15
C THR A 16 12.69 9.13 -49.70
N LEU A 17 13.68 9.28 -48.83
CA LEU A 17 13.60 8.90 -47.42
C LEU A 17 13.86 10.09 -46.50
N PRO A 18 13.31 10.09 -45.28
CA PRO A 18 13.75 11.01 -44.23
C PRO A 18 15.26 10.88 -43.98
N ALA A 19 15.90 11.98 -43.61
CA ALA A 19 17.36 12.07 -43.48
C ALA A 19 17.94 11.04 -42.50
N GLU A 20 17.28 10.80 -41.38
CA GLU A 20 17.71 9.82 -40.37
C GLU A 20 17.71 8.38 -40.92
N ASP A 21 16.64 7.99 -41.59
CA ASP A 21 16.48 6.65 -42.15
C ASP A 21 17.51 6.42 -43.27
N PHE A 22 17.75 7.45 -44.09
CA PHE A 22 18.81 7.43 -45.10
C PHE A 22 20.20 7.25 -44.48
N LEU A 23 20.51 7.97 -43.39
CA LEU A 23 21.79 7.83 -42.70
C LEU A 23 21.98 6.43 -42.10
N GLN A 24 20.92 5.81 -41.57
CA GLN A 24 20.97 4.43 -41.08
C GLN A 24 21.26 3.43 -42.20
N LEU A 25 20.61 3.57 -43.36
CA LEU A 25 20.88 2.73 -44.53
C LEU A 25 22.31 2.91 -45.05
N LEU A 26 22.84 4.16 -45.05
CA LEU A 26 24.24 4.41 -45.40
C LEU A 26 25.20 3.71 -44.43
N ALA A 27 24.93 3.79 -43.13
CA ALA A 27 25.74 3.14 -42.11
C ALA A 27 25.74 1.61 -42.24
N LYS A 28 24.60 1.04 -42.63
CA LYS A 28 24.44 -0.40 -42.81
C LYS A 28 25.15 -0.93 -44.06
N HIS A 29 25.00 -0.26 -45.21
CA HIS A 29 25.45 -0.79 -46.50
C HIS A 29 26.71 -0.12 -47.02
N LEU A 30 26.71 1.22 -47.06
CA LEU A 30 27.74 1.97 -47.78
C LEU A 30 29.02 2.13 -46.95
N TYR A 31 28.93 2.47 -45.67
CA TYR A 31 30.12 2.70 -44.84
C TYR A 31 31.01 1.45 -44.70
N PRO A 32 30.48 0.23 -44.52
CA PRO A 32 31.30 -0.99 -44.55
C PRO A 32 32.01 -1.22 -45.89
N ALA A 33 31.33 -0.90 -47.01
CA ALA A 33 31.94 -0.98 -48.32
C ALA A 33 33.07 0.07 -48.49
N LEU A 34 32.89 1.28 -47.97
CA LEU A 34 33.91 2.34 -47.98
C LEU A 34 35.10 2.05 -47.06
N ASN A 35 34.89 1.29 -45.98
CA ASN A 35 35.95 0.88 -45.05
C ASN A 35 36.72 -0.38 -45.50
N SER A 36 36.32 -0.98 -46.63
CA SER A 36 37.02 -2.14 -47.21
C SER A 36 38.39 -1.73 -47.81
N PRO A 37 39.31 -2.67 -48.09
CA PRO A 37 40.55 -2.33 -48.78
C PRO A 37 40.30 -1.78 -50.20
N PRO A 38 41.15 -0.86 -50.71
CA PRO A 38 40.93 -0.18 -51.99
C PRO A 38 40.81 -1.11 -53.20
N SER A 39 41.41 -2.30 -53.16
CA SER A 39 41.32 -3.32 -54.21
C SER A 39 39.89 -3.79 -54.47
N ASP A 40 39.01 -3.67 -53.46
CA ASP A 40 37.67 -4.24 -53.47
C ASP A 40 36.60 -3.18 -53.74
N PHE A 41 36.96 -1.89 -53.75
CA PHE A 41 36.04 -0.76 -53.91
C PHE A 41 35.22 -0.82 -55.20
N GLY A 42 35.89 -1.15 -56.31
CA GLY A 42 35.25 -1.18 -57.63
C GLY A 42 34.10 -2.18 -57.73
N ALA A 43 34.15 -3.27 -56.95
CA ALA A 43 33.11 -4.29 -56.93
C ALA A 43 32.09 -4.09 -55.79
N ARG A 44 32.55 -3.69 -54.60
CA ARG A 44 31.70 -3.59 -53.40
C ARG A 44 30.80 -2.37 -53.40
N ILE A 45 31.26 -1.22 -53.88
CA ILE A 45 30.46 0.02 -53.84
C ILE A 45 29.21 -0.09 -54.71
N PRO A 46 29.26 -0.56 -55.98
CA PRO A 46 28.05 -0.72 -56.78
C PRO A 46 27.04 -1.70 -56.18
N LEU A 47 27.51 -2.80 -55.57
CA LEU A 47 26.65 -3.76 -54.86
C LEU A 47 25.99 -3.10 -53.65
N ALA A 48 26.77 -2.44 -52.78
CA ALA A 48 26.22 -1.75 -51.62
C ALA A 48 25.22 -0.65 -51.99
N LEU A 49 25.38 0.03 -53.12
CA LEU A 49 24.40 0.99 -53.63
C LEU A 49 23.13 0.32 -54.18
N ALA A 50 23.27 -0.83 -54.83
CA ALA A 50 22.12 -1.60 -55.29
C ALA A 50 21.31 -2.09 -54.08
N ASP A 51 21.98 -2.68 -53.09
CA ASP A 51 21.38 -3.15 -51.84
C ASP A 51 20.72 -2.01 -51.06
N LEU A 52 21.40 -0.86 -50.95
CA LEU A 52 20.86 0.34 -50.29
C LEU A 52 19.62 0.87 -51.02
N ARG A 53 19.61 0.85 -52.35
CA ARG A 53 18.46 1.30 -53.14
C ARG A 53 17.29 0.36 -53.01
N GLU A 54 17.52 -0.95 -53.11
CA GLU A 54 16.49 -1.97 -52.92
C GLU A 54 15.87 -1.89 -51.52
N GLU A 55 16.70 -1.81 -50.47
CA GLU A 55 16.22 -1.65 -49.09
C GLU A 55 15.52 -0.31 -48.88
N SER A 56 15.96 0.77 -49.55
CA SER A 56 15.28 2.07 -49.50
C SER A 56 13.89 2.03 -50.15
N ASP A 57 13.74 1.35 -51.29
CA ASP A 57 12.46 1.20 -51.96
C ASP A 57 11.51 0.32 -51.12
N ASP A 58 11.98 -0.82 -50.58
CA ASP A 58 11.22 -1.68 -49.65
C ASP A 58 10.79 -0.91 -48.39
N LEU A 59 11.71 -0.15 -47.78
CA LEU A 59 11.41 0.64 -46.59
C LEU A 59 10.39 1.74 -46.86
N ARG A 60 10.48 2.43 -47.99
CA ARG A 60 9.49 3.46 -48.36
C ARG A 60 8.09 2.85 -48.48
N ASP A 61 8.00 1.69 -49.13
CA ASP A 61 6.72 1.02 -49.34
C ASP A 61 6.16 0.47 -48.01
N LEU A 62 7.03 -0.07 -47.14
CA LEU A 62 6.68 -0.46 -45.77
C LEU A 62 6.18 0.72 -44.94
N LEU A 63 6.89 1.85 -44.94
CA LEU A 63 6.49 3.06 -44.20
C LEU A 63 5.17 3.63 -44.71
N ALA A 64 4.94 3.60 -46.02
CA ALA A 64 3.66 3.97 -46.61
C ALA A 64 2.53 3.05 -46.12
N SER A 65 2.81 1.76 -45.94
CA SER A 65 1.84 0.78 -45.42
C SER A 65 1.59 0.86 -43.92
N VAL A 66 2.40 1.61 -43.16
CA VAL A 66 2.09 1.88 -41.75
C VAL A 66 0.84 2.75 -41.63
N ASP A 67 0.64 3.76 -42.49
CA ASP A 67 -0.53 4.66 -42.58
C ASP A 67 -1.37 4.79 -41.28
N TYR A 68 -0.76 5.28 -40.20
CA TYR A 68 -1.43 5.42 -38.90
C TYR A 68 -2.78 6.17 -39.01
N PRO A 69 -2.86 7.34 -39.70
CA PRO A 69 -4.14 8.07 -39.83
C PRO A 69 -5.20 7.32 -40.66
N GLY A 70 -4.79 6.48 -41.61
CA GLY A 70 -5.69 5.60 -42.34
C GLY A 70 -6.29 4.52 -41.44
N HIS A 71 -5.44 3.78 -40.73
CA HIS A 71 -5.86 2.72 -39.83
C HIS A 71 -6.68 3.23 -38.64
N GLU A 72 -6.32 4.38 -38.04
CA GLU A 72 -7.10 5.02 -36.98
C GLU A 72 -8.53 5.33 -37.44
N ARG A 73 -8.69 5.97 -38.60
CA ARG A 73 -10.02 6.29 -39.15
C ARG A 73 -10.82 5.03 -39.48
N ALA A 74 -10.16 4.00 -40.03
CA ALA A 74 -10.80 2.73 -40.36
C ALA A 74 -11.30 2.02 -39.10
N PHE A 75 -10.46 1.92 -38.07
CA PHE A 75 -10.79 1.29 -36.80
C PHE A 75 -11.89 2.02 -36.04
N GLU A 76 -11.82 3.35 -35.95
CA GLU A 76 -12.88 4.13 -35.31
C GLU A 76 -14.23 4.03 -36.05
N ALA A 77 -14.21 4.00 -37.38
CA ALA A 77 -15.41 3.80 -38.18
C ALA A 77 -16.06 2.43 -37.90
N LYS A 78 -15.25 1.36 -37.84
CA LYS A 78 -15.69 0.00 -37.51
C LYS A 78 -16.22 -0.10 -36.08
N LEU A 79 -15.48 0.40 -35.09
CA LEU A 79 -15.90 0.40 -33.69
C LEU A 79 -17.22 1.17 -33.49
N LYS A 80 -17.38 2.32 -34.14
CA LYS A 80 -18.62 3.10 -34.12
C LYS A 80 -19.77 2.36 -34.80
N ALA A 81 -19.52 1.56 -35.84
CA ALA A 81 -20.53 0.73 -36.48
C ALA A 81 -21.00 -0.40 -35.54
N ILE A 82 -20.05 -1.12 -34.91
CA ILE A 82 -20.33 -2.19 -33.94
C ILE A 82 -21.12 -1.64 -32.75
N THR A 83 -20.63 -0.55 -32.13
CA THR A 83 -21.29 0.10 -31.00
C THR A 83 -22.73 0.54 -31.34
N ARG A 84 -22.95 1.07 -32.55
CA ARG A 84 -24.30 1.45 -33.02
C ARG A 84 -25.22 0.25 -33.19
N LYS A 85 -24.72 -0.88 -33.72
CA LYS A 85 -25.51 -2.10 -33.85
C LYS A 85 -25.88 -2.69 -32.48
N VAL A 86 -24.91 -2.80 -31.57
CA VAL A 86 -25.15 -3.30 -30.20
C VAL A 86 -26.21 -2.45 -29.48
N LYS A 87 -26.11 -1.11 -29.56
CA LYS A 87 -27.11 -0.19 -28.96
C LYS A 87 -28.52 -0.34 -29.52
N ARG A 88 -28.69 -0.84 -30.74
CA ARG A 88 -30.00 -1.06 -31.37
C ARG A 88 -30.64 -2.39 -30.97
N GLY A 89 -30.02 -3.14 -30.05
CA GLY A 89 -30.54 -4.41 -29.56
C GLY A 89 -30.46 -5.52 -30.61
N LEU A 90 -29.53 -5.43 -31.56
CA LEU A 90 -29.30 -6.53 -32.51
C LEU A 90 -28.78 -7.73 -31.70
N THR A 91 -29.60 -8.78 -31.62
CA THR A 91 -29.29 -10.02 -30.87
C THR A 91 -28.55 -11.06 -31.72
N ASP A 92 -28.32 -10.78 -33.00
CA ASP A 92 -27.67 -11.74 -33.89
C ASP A 92 -26.16 -11.80 -33.59
N TYR A 93 -25.76 -12.92 -32.99
CA TYR A 93 -24.40 -13.21 -32.55
C TYR A 93 -23.46 -13.39 -33.74
N GLU A 94 -23.94 -13.98 -34.83
CA GLU A 94 -23.15 -14.25 -36.04
C GLU A 94 -22.73 -12.93 -36.69
N ASP A 95 -23.69 -12.00 -36.81
CA ASP A 95 -23.52 -10.66 -37.35
C ASP A 95 -22.51 -9.83 -36.54
N GLN A 96 -22.48 -10.02 -35.22
CA GLN A 96 -21.50 -9.38 -34.34
C GLN A 96 -20.12 -10.03 -34.49
N SER A 97 -20.07 -11.36 -34.47
CA SER A 97 -18.83 -12.13 -34.63
C SER A 97 -18.16 -11.84 -35.97
N GLU A 98 -18.90 -11.73 -37.06
CA GLU A 98 -18.34 -11.38 -38.38
C GLU A 98 -17.74 -9.97 -38.38
N MET A 99 -18.42 -8.98 -37.77
CA MET A 99 -17.90 -7.61 -37.68
C MET A 99 -16.64 -7.52 -36.83
N VAL A 100 -16.61 -8.24 -35.71
CA VAL A 100 -15.44 -8.32 -34.83
C VAL A 100 -14.31 -9.06 -35.53
N GLY A 101 -14.57 -10.21 -36.15
CA GLY A 101 -13.58 -10.98 -36.91
C GLY A 101 -13.02 -10.17 -38.09
N SER A 102 -13.84 -9.39 -38.80
CA SER A 102 -13.38 -8.47 -39.84
C SER A 102 -12.46 -7.36 -39.28
N PHE A 103 -12.70 -6.93 -38.05
CA PHE A 103 -11.84 -5.96 -37.37
C PHE A 103 -10.49 -6.60 -37.00
N VAL A 104 -10.52 -7.74 -36.30
CA VAL A 104 -9.30 -8.43 -35.85
C VAL A 104 -8.44 -8.85 -37.04
N ASN A 105 -9.05 -9.34 -38.13
CA ASN A 105 -8.34 -9.71 -39.36
C ASN A 105 -7.65 -8.52 -40.05
N GLU A 106 -8.18 -7.31 -39.92
CA GLU A 106 -7.51 -6.11 -40.46
C GLU A 106 -6.27 -5.76 -39.63
N ALA A 107 -6.40 -5.77 -38.29
CA ALA A 107 -5.26 -5.57 -37.40
C ALA A 107 -4.19 -6.66 -37.57
N ALA A 108 -4.60 -7.93 -37.68
CA ALA A 108 -3.71 -9.06 -37.91
C ALA A 108 -2.89 -8.93 -39.20
N LYS A 109 -3.46 -8.35 -40.26
CA LYS A 109 -2.74 -8.05 -41.51
C LYS A 109 -1.76 -6.89 -41.37
N TRP A 110 -1.98 -6.00 -40.41
CA TRP A 110 -1.13 -4.84 -40.16
C TRP A 110 0.08 -5.18 -39.27
N PHE A 111 -0.06 -6.14 -38.36
CA PHE A 111 1.00 -6.54 -37.44
C PHE A 111 2.35 -6.90 -38.08
N PRO A 112 2.41 -7.66 -39.20
CA PRO A 112 3.68 -7.93 -39.86
C PRO A 112 4.41 -6.64 -40.28
N THR A 113 3.69 -5.66 -40.84
CA THR A 113 4.27 -4.36 -41.19
C THR A 113 4.81 -3.65 -39.96
N LEU A 114 4.03 -3.57 -38.89
CA LEU A 114 4.42 -2.90 -37.65
C LEU A 114 5.68 -3.52 -37.03
N TRP A 115 5.72 -4.86 -36.98
CA TRP A 115 6.88 -5.59 -36.46
C TRP A 115 8.12 -5.40 -37.34
N ARG A 116 8.00 -5.48 -38.68
CA ARG A 116 9.15 -5.28 -39.57
C ARG A 116 9.73 -3.87 -39.42
N VAL A 117 8.89 -2.84 -39.42
CA VAL A 117 9.37 -1.45 -39.28
C VAL A 117 9.97 -1.20 -37.89
N GLY A 118 9.24 -1.55 -36.83
CA GLY A 118 9.62 -1.22 -35.46
C GLY A 118 10.71 -2.11 -34.87
N VAL A 119 10.66 -3.42 -35.14
CA VAL A 119 11.49 -4.43 -34.46
C VAL A 119 12.62 -4.89 -35.36
N GLU A 120 12.32 -5.36 -36.58
CA GLU A 120 13.35 -5.88 -37.49
C GLU A 120 14.29 -4.78 -37.99
N ARG A 121 13.72 -3.63 -38.40
CA ARG A 121 14.49 -2.49 -38.90
C ARG A 121 14.92 -1.52 -37.80
N GLY A 122 14.28 -1.56 -36.63
CA GLY A 122 14.57 -0.63 -35.53
C GLY A 122 14.22 0.82 -35.84
N MET A 123 13.26 1.05 -36.74
CA MET A 123 12.93 2.38 -37.26
C MET A 123 11.56 2.83 -36.78
N LYS A 124 11.42 4.14 -36.60
CA LYS A 124 10.14 4.78 -36.21
C LYS A 124 9.44 4.10 -35.02
N ILE A 125 10.21 3.55 -34.07
CA ILE A 125 9.67 2.85 -32.90
C ILE A 125 8.59 3.68 -32.17
N PRO A 126 8.71 5.01 -31.98
CA PRO A 126 7.64 5.82 -31.38
C PRO A 126 6.33 5.83 -32.19
N LEU A 127 6.40 5.78 -33.52
CA LEU A 127 5.21 5.66 -34.37
C LEU A 127 4.58 4.27 -34.24
N ILE A 128 5.41 3.23 -34.21
CA ILE A 128 4.94 1.85 -34.04
C ILE A 128 4.30 1.65 -32.66
N HIS A 129 4.88 2.22 -31.61
CA HIS A 129 4.29 2.28 -30.27
C HIS A 129 2.90 2.93 -30.30
N LYS A 130 2.71 4.06 -31.01
CA LYS A 130 1.38 4.67 -31.20
C LYS A 130 0.40 3.74 -31.94
N CYS A 131 0.86 3.01 -32.96
CA CYS A 131 0.03 2.06 -33.71
C CYS A 131 -0.41 0.88 -32.83
N ILE A 132 0.51 0.29 -32.07
CA ILE A 132 0.21 -0.82 -31.14
C ILE A 132 -0.71 -0.34 -30.01
N SER A 133 -0.51 0.88 -29.50
CA SER A 133 -1.38 1.50 -28.50
C SER A 133 -2.81 1.70 -29.02
N LEU A 134 -2.96 2.15 -30.27
CA LEU A 134 -4.25 2.27 -30.94
C LEU A 134 -4.96 0.90 -31.03
N CYS A 135 -4.25 -0.14 -31.48
CA CYS A 135 -4.80 -1.50 -31.54
C CYS A 135 -5.27 -1.95 -30.14
N THR A 136 -4.44 -1.76 -29.11
CA THR A 136 -4.76 -2.13 -27.73
C THR A 136 -6.01 -1.41 -27.20
N ASP A 137 -6.09 -0.09 -27.40
CA ASP A 137 -7.26 0.71 -26.99
C ASP A 137 -8.53 0.24 -27.69
N VAL A 138 -8.47 0.06 -29.02
CA VAL A 138 -9.64 -0.31 -29.79
C VAL A 138 -10.10 -1.73 -29.43
N PHE A 139 -9.21 -2.70 -29.24
CA PHE A 139 -9.59 -4.05 -28.79
C PHE A 139 -10.23 -4.03 -27.40
N ARG A 140 -9.74 -3.22 -26.46
CA ARG A 140 -10.37 -3.06 -25.14
C ARG A 140 -11.75 -2.44 -25.23
N ARG A 141 -11.92 -1.41 -26.07
CA ARG A 141 -13.22 -0.78 -26.30
C ARG A 141 -14.19 -1.73 -26.99
N LEU A 142 -13.68 -2.58 -27.89
CA LEU A 142 -14.45 -3.59 -28.59
C LEU A 142 -14.94 -4.67 -27.62
N SER A 143 -14.05 -5.24 -26.81
CA SER A 143 -14.37 -6.20 -25.74
C SER A 143 -15.47 -5.66 -24.79
N ARG A 144 -15.37 -4.39 -24.37
CA ARG A 144 -16.40 -3.73 -23.54
C ARG A 144 -17.73 -3.50 -24.28
N ALA A 145 -17.68 -3.25 -25.59
CA ALA A 145 -18.88 -3.00 -26.39
C ALA A 145 -19.63 -4.30 -26.72
N THR A 146 -18.94 -5.44 -26.74
CA THR A 146 -19.51 -6.75 -27.06
C THR A 146 -19.30 -7.77 -25.93
N PRO A 147 -19.85 -7.54 -24.72
CA PRO A 147 -19.61 -8.41 -23.56
C PRO A 147 -20.20 -9.83 -23.71
N ARG A 148 -21.03 -10.04 -24.74
CA ARG A 148 -21.63 -11.34 -25.07
C ARG A 148 -20.91 -12.08 -26.19
N ALA A 149 -20.09 -11.38 -26.97
CA ALA A 149 -19.22 -12.02 -27.94
C ALA A 149 -18.03 -12.53 -27.13
N ASP A 150 -17.76 -13.84 -27.18
CA ASP A 150 -16.58 -14.42 -26.55
C ASP A 150 -15.35 -13.94 -27.32
N PHE A 151 -14.97 -12.69 -27.08
CA PHE A 151 -13.94 -11.98 -27.82
C PHE A 151 -12.58 -12.68 -27.67
N GLY A 152 -12.33 -13.28 -26.50
CA GLY A 152 -11.15 -14.10 -26.24
C GLY A 152 -11.16 -15.46 -26.96
N GLU A 153 -12.31 -15.91 -27.48
CA GLU A 153 -12.44 -17.13 -28.30
C GLU A 153 -12.27 -16.86 -29.80
N LEU A 154 -12.08 -15.60 -30.22
CA LEU A 154 -11.78 -15.28 -31.61
C LEU A 154 -10.33 -15.67 -31.92
N GLU A 155 -10.20 -16.92 -32.32
CA GLU A 155 -8.96 -17.49 -32.79
C GLU A 155 -8.59 -16.88 -34.15
N ILE A 156 -7.43 -16.23 -34.20
CA ILE A 156 -6.88 -15.71 -35.44
C ILE A 156 -5.63 -16.48 -35.84
N SER A 157 -5.49 -16.66 -37.15
CA SER A 157 -4.26 -17.16 -37.75
C SER A 157 -3.38 -15.98 -38.11
N VAL A 158 -2.23 -15.84 -37.45
CA VAL A 158 -1.25 -14.80 -37.76
C VAL A 158 0.11 -15.40 -38.05
N ILE A 159 0.71 -14.93 -39.14
CA ILE A 159 2.04 -15.30 -39.57
C ILE A 159 2.83 -14.01 -39.74
N ILE A 160 3.88 -13.83 -38.93
CA ILE A 160 4.84 -12.74 -39.06
C ILE A 160 6.13 -13.34 -39.59
N GLN A 161 6.64 -12.76 -40.68
CA GLN A 161 7.87 -13.17 -41.33
C GLN A 161 8.83 -11.99 -41.39
N SER A 162 10.11 -12.27 -41.22
CA SER A 162 11.20 -11.33 -41.51
C SER A 162 11.39 -11.14 -43.02
N SER A 163 12.23 -10.18 -43.38
CA SER A 163 12.53 -9.82 -44.77
C SER A 163 13.15 -10.95 -45.59
N ASP A 164 13.80 -11.92 -44.94
CA ASP A 164 14.34 -13.14 -45.55
C ASP A 164 13.31 -14.27 -45.70
N GLY A 165 12.06 -14.05 -45.25
CA GLY A 165 10.98 -15.04 -45.28
C GLY A 165 10.96 -16.01 -44.09
N THR A 166 11.90 -15.89 -43.15
CA THR A 166 11.92 -16.69 -41.92
C THR A 166 10.67 -16.39 -41.10
N LYS A 167 9.99 -17.43 -40.61
CA LYS A 167 8.80 -17.28 -39.78
C LYS A 167 9.23 -16.97 -38.35
N ILE A 168 8.81 -15.81 -37.86
CA ILE A 168 9.18 -15.25 -36.57
C ILE A 168 8.08 -15.51 -35.53
N PHE A 169 6.83 -15.40 -35.99
CA PHE A 169 5.66 -15.75 -35.22
C PHE A 169 4.70 -16.52 -36.11
N ARG A 170 4.19 -17.65 -35.62
CA ARG A 170 3.22 -18.45 -36.35
C ARG A 170 2.28 -19.12 -35.35
N GLU A 171 1.06 -18.63 -35.32
CA GLU A 171 -0.03 -19.27 -34.60
C GLU A 171 -1.23 -19.37 -35.52
N SER A 172 -1.77 -20.59 -35.68
CA SER A 172 -2.95 -20.82 -36.52
C SER A 172 -4.27 -20.52 -35.81
N SER A 173 -4.22 -20.44 -34.49
CA SER A 173 -5.38 -20.26 -33.61
C SER A 173 -4.87 -19.69 -32.29
N THR A 174 -4.82 -18.35 -32.19
CA THR A 174 -4.40 -17.67 -30.97
C THR A 174 -5.36 -16.54 -30.63
N PRO A 175 -5.63 -16.29 -29.34
CA PRO A 175 -6.33 -15.08 -28.91
C PRO A 175 -5.57 -13.83 -29.35
N VAL A 176 -6.30 -12.78 -29.72
CA VAL A 176 -5.67 -11.52 -30.15
C VAL A 176 -4.84 -10.87 -29.04
N GLU A 177 -5.20 -11.09 -27.78
CA GLU A 177 -4.44 -10.63 -26.62
C GLU A 177 -3.03 -11.21 -26.61
N HIS A 178 -2.86 -12.48 -26.97
CA HIS A 178 -1.56 -13.14 -26.97
C HIS A 178 -0.60 -12.51 -27.98
N ILE A 179 -1.07 -12.26 -29.22
CA ILE A 179 -0.24 -11.59 -30.22
C ILE A 179 0.05 -10.13 -29.87
N MET A 180 -0.90 -9.43 -29.23
CA MET A 180 -0.67 -8.07 -28.75
C MET A 180 0.40 -8.04 -27.66
N ASN A 181 0.35 -8.96 -26.71
CA ASN A 181 1.37 -9.10 -25.67
C ASN A 181 2.75 -9.41 -26.26
N TRP A 182 2.80 -10.27 -27.28
CA TRP A 182 4.02 -10.55 -28.03
C TRP A 182 4.56 -9.31 -28.75
N LEU A 183 3.72 -8.53 -29.44
CA LEU A 183 4.15 -7.29 -30.09
C LEU A 183 4.67 -6.24 -29.10
N TRP A 184 4.01 -6.08 -27.95
CA TRP A 184 4.46 -5.19 -26.88
C TRP A 184 5.82 -5.62 -26.31
N ARG A 185 6.05 -6.92 -26.14
CA ARG A 185 7.35 -7.48 -25.77
C ARG A 185 8.43 -7.12 -26.80
N GLU A 186 8.17 -7.40 -28.07
CA GLU A 186 9.13 -7.18 -29.15
C GLU A 186 9.50 -5.70 -29.31
N ILE A 187 8.51 -4.79 -29.24
CA ILE A 187 8.76 -3.35 -29.37
C ILE A 187 9.51 -2.78 -28.16
N ALA A 188 9.25 -3.29 -26.95
CA ALA A 188 9.97 -2.87 -25.74
C ALA A 188 11.44 -3.33 -25.77
N ILE A 189 11.69 -4.56 -26.23
CA ILE A 189 13.06 -5.06 -26.46
C ILE A 189 13.77 -4.21 -27.53
N SER A 190 13.10 -3.95 -28.66
CA SER A 190 13.66 -3.13 -29.74
C SER A 190 14.01 -1.72 -29.26
N ALA A 191 13.13 -1.06 -28.50
CA ALA A 191 13.38 0.26 -27.92
C ALA A 191 14.66 0.30 -27.07
N ILE A 192 14.95 -0.77 -26.31
CA ILE A 192 16.17 -0.88 -25.51
C ILE A 192 17.41 -1.12 -26.40
N VAL A 193 17.31 -2.01 -27.39
CA VAL A 193 18.42 -2.34 -28.30
C VAL A 193 18.87 -1.13 -29.11
N HIS A 194 17.92 -0.29 -29.54
CA HIS A 194 18.20 0.88 -30.35
C HIS A 194 18.50 2.14 -29.53
N ASP A 195 18.64 2.01 -28.20
CA ASP A 195 18.99 3.09 -27.27
C ASP A 195 18.13 4.34 -27.46
N LEU A 196 16.80 4.14 -27.58
CA LEU A 196 15.87 5.25 -27.67
C LEU A 196 16.00 6.17 -26.44
N PRO A 197 15.68 7.47 -26.59
CA PRO A 197 15.60 8.39 -25.45
C PRO A 197 14.82 7.77 -24.29
N THR A 198 15.31 7.98 -23.07
CA THR A 198 14.71 7.41 -21.84
C THR A 198 13.22 7.70 -21.74
N GLU A 199 12.78 8.89 -22.17
CA GLU A 199 11.37 9.30 -22.18
C GLU A 199 10.51 8.41 -23.09
N GLU A 200 10.99 8.04 -24.29
CA GLU A 200 10.25 7.21 -25.24
C GLU A 200 10.17 5.76 -24.76
N THR A 201 11.28 5.21 -24.28
CA THR A 201 11.24 3.86 -23.70
C THR A 201 10.35 3.83 -22.46
N HIS A 202 10.40 4.86 -21.62
CA HIS A 202 9.54 4.97 -20.45
C HIS A 202 8.05 5.07 -20.84
N ALA A 203 7.71 5.80 -21.92
CA ALA A 203 6.34 5.88 -22.43
C ALA A 203 5.79 4.50 -22.87
N ILE A 204 6.62 3.68 -23.53
CA ILE A 204 6.25 2.29 -23.89
C ILE A 204 5.95 1.47 -22.64
N LEU A 205 6.80 1.56 -21.62
CA LEU A 205 6.63 0.79 -20.38
C LEU A 205 5.40 1.27 -19.57
N LEU A 206 5.14 2.58 -19.53
CA LEU A 206 3.95 3.15 -18.89
C LEU A 206 2.66 2.68 -19.58
N ASP A 207 2.64 2.58 -20.91
CA ASP A 207 1.48 2.02 -21.60
C ASP A 207 1.34 0.52 -21.31
N ILE A 208 2.44 -0.25 -21.26
CA ILE A 208 2.41 -1.67 -20.84
C ILE A 208 1.74 -1.81 -19.46
N GLU A 209 2.10 -0.98 -18.49
CA GLU A 209 1.52 -0.99 -17.14
C GLU A 209 0.08 -0.48 -17.10
N LYS A 210 -0.22 0.63 -17.78
CA LYS A 210 -1.59 1.16 -17.93
C LYS A 210 -2.53 0.13 -18.53
N TRP A 211 -2.01 -0.68 -19.44
CA TRP A 211 -2.73 -1.78 -20.04
C TRP A 211 -2.61 -3.08 -19.23
N ASP A 212 -2.05 -3.11 -18.04
CA ASP A 212 -1.94 -4.32 -17.19
C ASP A 212 -1.32 -5.53 -17.94
N LEU A 213 -0.40 -5.28 -18.89
CA LEU A 213 0.22 -6.31 -19.72
C LEU A 213 1.54 -6.82 -19.13
N THR A 214 1.98 -6.27 -18.00
CA THR A 214 3.33 -6.52 -17.48
C THR A 214 3.54 -7.99 -17.09
N ASP A 215 2.54 -8.67 -16.50
CA ASP A 215 2.66 -10.10 -16.16
C ASP A 215 2.67 -10.96 -17.42
N ASP A 216 1.80 -10.66 -18.38
CA ASP A 216 1.73 -11.38 -19.65
C ASP A 216 3.06 -11.26 -20.41
N ILE A 217 3.56 -10.03 -20.59
CA ILE A 217 4.84 -9.80 -21.26
C ILE A 217 5.96 -10.52 -20.54
N ARG A 218 5.98 -10.51 -19.20
CA ARG A 218 6.99 -11.22 -18.41
C ARG A 218 6.90 -12.73 -18.59
N ALA A 219 5.70 -13.29 -18.69
CA ALA A 219 5.49 -14.72 -18.98
C ALA A 219 5.98 -15.10 -20.39
N LEU A 220 6.02 -14.14 -21.32
CA LEU A 220 6.62 -14.33 -22.65
C LEU A 220 8.15 -14.18 -22.66
N LEU A 221 8.79 -13.74 -21.58
CA LEU A 221 10.25 -13.66 -21.47
C LEU A 221 10.79 -15.00 -20.94
N PRO A 222 11.88 -15.55 -21.51
CA PRO A 222 12.36 -16.87 -21.15
C PRO A 222 12.84 -16.92 -19.70
N SER A 223 12.34 -17.89 -18.94
CA SER A 223 12.89 -18.23 -17.64
C SER A 223 14.30 -18.80 -17.84
N ARG A 224 15.32 -18.20 -17.18
CA ARG A 224 16.72 -18.67 -17.26
C ARG A 224 16.91 -20.15 -16.91
N ASP A 225 15.96 -20.74 -16.19
CA ASP A 225 16.05 -22.08 -15.62
C ASP A 225 15.27 -23.14 -16.42
N GLU A 226 14.53 -22.77 -17.48
CA GLU A 226 13.79 -23.72 -18.29
C GLU A 226 14.67 -24.22 -19.45
N PRO A 227 15.02 -25.53 -19.48
CA PRO A 227 15.75 -26.07 -20.62
C PRO A 227 14.90 -25.86 -21.87
N MET A 228 15.48 -25.28 -22.92
CA MET A 228 14.83 -25.21 -24.22
C MET A 228 14.59 -26.65 -24.67
N VAL A 229 13.36 -27.13 -24.50
CA VAL A 229 12.96 -28.42 -25.04
C VAL A 229 12.89 -28.18 -26.55
N ASP A 230 13.72 -28.90 -27.30
CA ASP A 230 13.61 -29.00 -28.76
C ASP A 230 12.27 -29.70 -29.05
N GLU A 231 11.16 -28.96 -29.00
CA GLU A 231 9.84 -29.47 -29.29
C GLU A 231 9.46 -29.16 -30.72
N ASP A 232 9.69 -30.16 -31.56
CA ASP A 232 8.92 -30.40 -32.77
C ASP A 232 7.41 -30.36 -32.41
N ASP A 233 6.80 -29.22 -32.73
CA ASP A 233 5.54 -29.11 -33.50
C ASP A 233 4.24 -28.72 -32.78
N PHE A 234 4.11 -28.56 -31.43
CA PHE A 234 2.74 -28.38 -30.87
C PHE A 234 2.45 -27.44 -29.69
N LEU A 235 3.39 -26.76 -29.03
CA LEU A 235 3.01 -25.79 -27.98
C LEU A 235 3.75 -24.47 -28.10
N PHE A 236 3.01 -23.42 -28.46
CA PHE A 236 3.31 -22.00 -28.29
C PHE A 236 4.79 -21.67 -28.37
N SER A 237 5.37 -21.85 -29.56
CA SER A 237 6.78 -21.58 -29.77
C SER A 237 6.98 -20.06 -29.77
N LEU A 238 7.14 -19.49 -28.58
CA LEU A 238 7.69 -18.16 -28.35
C LEU A 238 9.17 -18.20 -28.72
N HIS A 239 9.42 -18.41 -30.00
CA HIS A 239 10.75 -18.51 -30.56
C HIS A 239 11.40 -17.15 -30.36
N ASN A 240 12.34 -17.07 -29.42
CA ASN A 240 13.30 -15.98 -29.35
C ASN A 240 14.53 -16.31 -30.22
N SER A 241 14.41 -17.26 -31.15
CA SER A 241 15.47 -17.66 -32.07
C SER A 241 15.80 -16.57 -33.06
N HIS A 242 14.85 -15.69 -33.38
CA HIS A 242 15.07 -14.50 -34.20
C HIS A 242 15.74 -13.36 -33.46
N TRP A 243 15.80 -13.41 -32.13
CA TRP A 243 16.47 -12.36 -31.36
C TRP A 243 17.96 -12.37 -31.65
N THR A 244 18.46 -11.20 -32.04
CA THR A 244 19.90 -10.94 -32.10
C THR A 244 20.51 -11.02 -30.69
N ASP A 245 21.83 -11.16 -30.60
CA ASP A 245 22.52 -11.16 -29.30
C ASP A 245 22.26 -9.87 -28.51
N ALA A 246 22.08 -8.74 -29.20
CA ALA A 246 21.70 -7.47 -28.58
C ALA A 246 20.29 -7.52 -27.97
N MET A 247 19.32 -8.13 -28.66
CA MET A 247 17.95 -8.31 -28.14
C MET A 247 17.94 -9.24 -26.91
N LYS A 248 18.71 -10.33 -26.94
CA LYS A 248 18.90 -11.23 -25.79
C LYS A 248 19.56 -10.50 -24.61
N ALA A 249 20.51 -9.61 -24.88
CA ALA A 249 21.14 -8.78 -23.85
C ALA A 249 20.19 -7.70 -23.29
N ALA A 250 19.23 -7.23 -24.08
CA ALA A 250 18.20 -6.27 -23.66
C ALA A 250 17.12 -6.89 -22.77
N GLU A 251 16.90 -8.21 -22.86
CA GLU A 251 15.92 -8.94 -22.06
C GLU A 251 16.03 -8.70 -20.54
N PRO A 252 17.17 -8.95 -19.87
CA PRO A 252 17.29 -8.68 -18.44
C PRO A 252 17.10 -7.20 -18.08
N ILE A 253 17.42 -6.28 -19.01
CA ILE A 253 17.20 -4.85 -18.83
C ILE A 253 15.69 -4.55 -18.84
N LEU A 254 14.94 -5.16 -19.75
CA LEU A 254 13.48 -5.02 -19.79
C LEU A 254 12.83 -5.55 -18.51
N ILE A 255 13.25 -6.74 -18.04
CA ILE A 255 12.74 -7.33 -16.80
C ILE A 255 12.95 -6.38 -15.62
N GLU A 256 14.16 -5.83 -15.48
CA GLU A 256 14.46 -4.90 -14.38
C GLU A 256 13.69 -3.58 -14.53
N ARG A 257 13.53 -3.03 -15.75
CA ARG A 257 12.75 -1.82 -15.99
C ARG A 257 11.25 -2.02 -15.68
N LEU A 258 10.66 -3.15 -16.07
CA LEU A 258 9.27 -3.49 -15.74
C LEU A 258 9.07 -3.65 -14.23
N LYS A 259 10.07 -4.24 -13.54
CA LYS A 259 10.07 -4.36 -12.08
C LYS A 259 10.17 -2.99 -11.40
N ILE A 260 11.09 -2.12 -11.83
CA ILE A 260 11.24 -0.76 -11.31
C ILE A 260 9.95 0.02 -11.50
N LEU A 261 9.34 -0.06 -12.68
CA LEU A 261 8.08 0.63 -12.97
C LEU A 261 6.97 0.20 -12.01
N ARG A 262 6.77 -1.11 -11.85
CA ARG A 262 5.78 -1.65 -10.90
C ARG A 262 6.05 -1.26 -9.45
N MET A 263 7.32 -1.16 -9.08
CA MET A 263 7.71 -0.72 -7.74
C MET A 263 7.50 0.78 -7.56
N SER A 264 7.49 1.58 -8.63
CA SER A 264 7.41 3.05 -8.55
C SER A 264 6.11 3.52 -7.90
N ASP A 265 4.98 2.86 -8.17
CA ASP A 265 3.70 3.17 -7.50
C ASP A 265 3.79 2.98 -5.98
N PHE A 266 4.37 1.87 -5.55
CA PHE A 266 4.59 1.59 -4.13
C PHE A 266 5.63 2.53 -3.51
N GLU A 267 6.66 2.91 -4.27
CA GLU A 267 7.63 3.91 -3.84
C GLU A 267 7.01 5.32 -3.74
N ASN A 268 6.05 5.66 -4.57
CA ASN A 268 5.42 6.98 -4.49
C ASN A 268 4.38 7.02 -3.36
N THR A 269 3.57 5.97 -3.21
CA THR A 269 2.47 5.92 -2.23
C THR A 269 2.40 4.54 -1.55
N PRO A 270 3.34 4.23 -0.64
CA PRO A 270 3.36 2.95 0.06
C PRO A 270 2.10 2.78 0.91
N SER A 271 1.39 1.67 0.73
CA SER A 271 0.21 1.29 1.52
C SER A 271 0.05 -0.22 1.54
N LEU A 272 -0.72 -0.72 2.52
CA LEU A 272 -1.04 -2.16 2.61
C LEU A 272 -1.77 -2.66 1.36
N ASP A 273 -2.73 -1.90 0.83
CA ASP A 273 -3.51 -2.28 -0.35
C ASP A 273 -2.64 -2.39 -1.60
N VAL A 274 -1.72 -1.44 -1.81
CA VAL A 274 -0.76 -1.48 -2.92
C VAL A 274 0.21 -2.66 -2.74
N PHE A 275 0.70 -2.90 -1.52
CA PHE A 275 1.54 -4.06 -1.23
C PHE A 275 0.83 -5.37 -1.58
N ASP A 276 -0.39 -5.57 -1.09
CA ASP A 276 -1.17 -6.80 -1.32
C ASP A 276 -1.51 -7.00 -2.79
N LYS A 277 -1.87 -5.92 -3.50
CA LYS A 277 -2.11 -5.96 -4.95
C LYS A 277 -0.88 -6.45 -5.69
N LEU A 278 0.28 -5.82 -5.45
CA LEU A 278 1.53 -6.14 -6.14
C LEU A 278 2.06 -7.54 -5.79
N VAL A 279 1.96 -7.98 -4.52
CA VAL A 279 2.37 -9.32 -4.10
C VAL A 279 1.45 -10.40 -4.69
N ARG A 280 0.14 -10.12 -4.79
CA ARG A 280 -0.81 -11.04 -5.43
C ARG A 280 -0.55 -11.20 -6.93
N GLN A 281 -0.24 -10.10 -7.61
CA GLN A 281 0.08 -10.11 -9.04
C GLN A 281 1.47 -10.72 -9.31
N SER A 282 2.45 -10.43 -8.46
CA SER A 282 3.83 -10.87 -8.63
C SER A 282 4.48 -11.20 -7.28
N PRO A 283 4.35 -12.44 -6.79
CA PRO A 283 4.89 -12.86 -5.49
C PRO A 283 6.40 -12.61 -5.34
N SER A 284 7.15 -12.64 -6.45
CA SER A 284 8.59 -12.35 -6.49
C SER A 284 8.96 -10.91 -6.08
N LEU A 285 8.01 -9.98 -6.08
CA LEU A 285 8.24 -8.58 -5.67
C LEU A 285 8.30 -8.42 -4.15
N ARG A 286 7.75 -9.37 -3.38
CA ARG A 286 7.65 -9.28 -1.92
C ARG A 286 8.96 -8.88 -1.22
N PRO A 287 10.13 -9.48 -1.52
CA PRO A 287 11.40 -9.08 -0.89
C PRO A 287 11.79 -7.63 -1.20
N ALA A 288 11.57 -7.18 -2.44
CA ALA A 288 11.93 -5.83 -2.87
C ALA A 288 11.00 -4.76 -2.28
N LEU A 289 9.71 -5.07 -2.15
CA LEU A 289 8.73 -4.20 -1.47
C LEU A 289 9.01 -4.06 0.03
N LEU A 290 9.37 -5.17 0.69
CA LEU A 290 9.82 -5.15 2.08
C LEU A 290 11.08 -4.31 2.25
N GLU A 291 12.06 -4.46 1.36
CA GLU A 291 13.28 -3.65 1.39
C GLU A 291 13.00 -2.16 1.15
N SER A 292 12.06 -1.82 0.27
CA SER A 292 11.59 -0.43 0.11
C SER A 292 10.92 0.09 1.39
N THR A 293 10.12 -0.73 2.05
CA THR A 293 9.47 -0.41 3.33
C THR A 293 10.53 -0.13 4.42
N ARG A 294 11.52 -1.03 4.58
CA ARG A 294 12.63 -0.88 5.52
C ARG A 294 13.40 0.42 5.31
N ARG A 295 13.81 0.71 4.07
CA ARG A 295 14.59 1.93 3.76
C ARG A 295 13.86 3.22 4.14
N ARG A 296 12.52 3.20 4.18
CA ARG A 296 11.69 4.38 4.51
C ARG A 296 11.39 4.52 5.99
N VAL A 297 11.20 3.41 6.70
CA VAL A 297 10.89 3.42 8.14
C VAL A 297 12.16 3.37 9.02
N PHE A 298 13.27 2.83 8.49
CA PHE A 298 14.58 2.74 9.15
C PHE A 298 15.68 3.53 8.41
N PRO A 299 15.52 4.83 8.18
CA PRO A 299 16.57 5.65 7.56
C PRO A 299 17.81 5.73 8.48
N LEU A 300 19.01 5.75 7.88
CA LEU A 300 20.28 5.81 8.63
C LEU A 300 20.57 7.19 9.26
N SER A 301 19.99 8.26 8.71
CA SER A 301 20.38 9.65 9.07
C SER A 301 19.26 10.68 8.96
N GLU A 302 18.03 10.26 8.70
CA GLU A 302 16.88 11.14 8.45
C GLU A 302 15.66 10.68 9.27
N ASP A 303 14.61 11.50 9.30
CA ASP A 303 13.33 11.08 9.86
C ASP A 303 12.65 10.03 8.96
N PRO A 304 11.84 9.12 9.53
CA PRO A 304 11.06 8.14 8.76
C PRO A 304 10.21 8.82 7.68
N ARG A 305 10.31 8.31 6.45
CA ARG A 305 9.50 8.76 5.30
C ARG A 305 8.23 7.93 5.11
N LEU A 306 7.95 7.03 6.05
CA LEU A 306 6.79 6.14 6.05
C LEU A 306 6.24 6.07 7.47
N ASP A 307 4.92 6.23 7.58
CA ASP A 307 4.18 6.06 8.82
C ASP A 307 4.42 4.67 9.41
N TYR A 308 4.72 4.63 10.71
CA TYR A 308 4.94 3.41 11.48
C TYR A 308 3.75 2.47 11.40
N THR A 309 2.52 2.98 11.37
CA THR A 309 1.31 2.14 11.26
C THR A 309 1.26 1.41 9.93
N ILE A 310 1.58 2.11 8.83
CA ILE A 310 1.61 1.50 7.49
C ILE A 310 2.73 0.45 7.43
N ALA A 311 3.93 0.77 7.94
CA ALA A 311 5.04 -0.16 8.00
C ALA A 311 4.69 -1.42 8.83
N ALA A 312 4.09 -1.24 10.01
CA ALA A 312 3.65 -2.34 10.87
C ALA A 312 2.63 -3.24 10.16
N GLN A 313 1.63 -2.66 9.49
CA GLN A 313 0.64 -3.40 8.73
C GLN A 313 1.28 -4.25 7.62
N ILE A 314 2.22 -3.66 6.86
CA ILE A 314 2.95 -4.37 5.80
C ILE A 314 3.80 -5.51 6.38
N PHE A 315 4.53 -5.27 7.48
CA PHE A 315 5.36 -6.30 8.11
C PHE A 315 4.51 -7.44 8.71
N ILE A 316 3.37 -7.12 9.31
CA ILE A 316 2.39 -8.11 9.81
C ILE A 316 1.87 -8.96 8.65
N GLN A 317 1.39 -8.33 7.59
CA GLN A 317 0.86 -9.02 6.40
C GLN A 317 1.91 -9.91 5.74
N ALA A 318 3.15 -9.43 5.70
CA ALA A 318 4.28 -10.17 5.17
C ALA A 318 4.91 -11.15 6.16
N GLY A 319 4.37 -11.33 7.38
CA GLY A 319 4.97 -12.20 8.40
C GLY A 319 6.45 -11.92 8.69
N ALA A 320 6.88 -10.66 8.54
CA ALA A 320 8.28 -10.25 8.65
C ALA A 320 8.66 -10.02 10.12
N THR A 321 8.88 -11.10 10.86
CA THR A 321 9.03 -11.07 12.33
C THR A 321 10.19 -10.22 12.82
N ASP A 322 11.33 -10.26 12.13
CA ASP A 322 12.52 -9.50 12.51
C ASP A 322 12.30 -8.00 12.28
N ASP A 323 11.63 -7.63 11.19
CA ASP A 323 11.27 -6.25 10.90
C ASP A 323 10.28 -5.69 11.93
N MET A 324 9.30 -6.49 12.39
CA MET A 324 8.39 -6.11 13.47
C MET A 324 9.14 -5.87 14.80
N ARG A 325 10.11 -6.72 15.14
CA ARG A 325 10.94 -6.54 16.35
C ARG A 325 11.78 -5.28 16.25
N ASN A 326 12.47 -5.10 15.13
CA ASN A 326 13.25 -3.90 14.86
C ASN A 326 12.38 -2.65 14.95
N LEU A 327 11.16 -2.69 14.42
CA LEU A 327 10.21 -1.57 14.49
C LEU A 327 9.83 -1.22 15.93
N LEU A 328 9.63 -2.24 16.80
CA LEU A 328 9.41 -2.03 18.23
C LEU A 328 10.65 -1.51 18.99
N ASP A 329 11.86 -1.87 18.54
CA ASP A 329 13.12 -1.47 19.17
C ASP A 329 13.50 -0.02 18.83
N VAL A 330 13.26 0.41 17.59
CA VAL A 330 13.62 1.76 17.13
C VAL A 330 12.49 2.77 17.30
N SER A 331 11.24 2.32 17.48
CA SER A 331 10.13 3.23 17.74
C SER A 331 10.36 4.00 19.04
N PRO A 332 10.28 5.34 19.05
CA PRO A 332 10.36 6.14 20.25
C PRO A 332 9.50 5.57 21.39
N GLY A 333 10.13 5.46 22.57
CA GLY A 333 9.48 4.91 23.77
C GLY A 333 8.47 5.87 24.40
N ASP A 334 8.68 7.18 24.20
CA ASP A 334 7.90 8.25 24.84
C ASP A 334 6.50 8.38 24.22
N LEU A 335 5.48 8.55 25.06
CA LEU A 335 4.08 8.71 24.63
C LEU A 335 3.78 10.10 24.07
N ASP A 336 4.69 11.05 24.30
CA ASP A 336 4.55 12.40 23.81
C ASP A 336 4.76 12.41 22.29
N GLN A 337 3.64 12.46 21.56
CA GLN A 337 3.44 13.15 20.27
C GLN A 337 3.24 12.33 18.99
N ASN A 338 3.13 10.99 19.00
CA ASN A 338 2.72 10.32 17.76
C ASN A 338 1.74 9.15 17.93
N GLN A 339 0.47 9.41 17.62
CA GLN A 339 -0.60 8.41 17.56
C GLN A 339 -0.27 7.29 16.57
N ASP A 340 0.47 7.60 15.50
CA ASP A 340 0.93 6.61 14.52
C ASP A 340 1.85 5.56 15.16
N ILE A 341 2.81 5.98 15.99
CA ILE A 341 3.73 5.05 16.68
C ILE A 341 2.95 4.14 17.64
N LEU A 342 2.02 4.70 18.41
CA LEU A 342 1.22 3.91 19.37
C LEU A 342 0.31 2.91 18.65
N SER A 343 -0.29 3.32 17.55
CA SER A 343 -1.13 2.45 16.71
C SER A 343 -0.31 1.32 16.09
N ALA A 344 0.90 1.62 15.59
CA ALA A 344 1.84 0.63 15.07
C ALA A 344 2.27 -0.38 16.14
N ARG A 345 2.71 0.08 17.32
CA ARG A 345 3.12 -0.78 18.44
C ARG A 345 1.97 -1.66 18.90
N LEU A 346 0.77 -1.11 19.04
CA LEU A 346 -0.42 -1.85 19.43
C LEU A 346 -0.77 -2.95 18.41
N ALA A 347 -0.71 -2.64 17.11
CA ALA A 347 -0.96 -3.62 16.05
C ALA A 347 0.04 -4.78 16.11
N ILE A 348 1.33 -4.49 16.29
CA ILE A 348 2.38 -5.50 16.42
C ILE A 348 2.19 -6.33 17.69
N VAL A 349 1.85 -5.72 18.83
CA VAL A 349 1.60 -6.42 20.10
C VAL A 349 0.43 -7.40 19.98
N LYS A 350 -0.69 -6.96 19.39
CA LYS A 350 -1.85 -7.82 19.12
C LYS A 350 -1.49 -9.01 18.23
N TYR A 351 -0.65 -8.79 17.22
CA TYR A 351 -0.15 -9.87 16.36
C TYR A 351 0.82 -10.80 17.11
N ALA A 352 1.77 -10.24 17.84
CA ALA A 352 2.82 -10.97 18.57
C ALA A 352 2.25 -11.94 19.61
N GLY A 353 1.20 -11.56 20.33
CA GLY A 353 0.55 -12.44 21.31
C GLY A 353 0.00 -13.74 20.71
N ARG A 354 -0.42 -13.70 19.44
CA ARG A 354 -0.97 -14.85 18.69
C ARG A 354 0.09 -15.58 17.85
N HIS A 355 1.31 -15.05 17.79
CA HIS A 355 2.35 -15.58 16.93
C HIS A 355 3.06 -16.79 17.56
N THR A 356 3.56 -17.70 16.72
CA THR A 356 4.25 -18.93 17.18
C THR A 356 5.70 -18.68 17.62
N SER A 357 6.30 -17.55 17.22
CA SER A 357 7.66 -17.17 17.62
C SER A 357 7.70 -16.70 19.08
N THR A 358 8.36 -17.48 19.94
CA THR A 358 8.57 -17.16 21.35
C THR A 358 9.26 -15.81 21.55
N GLU A 359 10.25 -15.48 20.70
CA GLU A 359 11.01 -14.22 20.82
C GLU A 359 10.14 -13.00 20.51
N LEU A 360 9.33 -13.06 19.45
CA LEU A 360 8.40 -11.98 19.12
C LEU A 360 7.31 -11.83 20.20
N ARG A 361 6.79 -12.96 20.72
CA ARG A 361 5.79 -12.96 21.80
C ARG A 361 6.34 -12.33 23.08
N GLN A 362 7.54 -12.73 23.52
CA GLN A 362 8.21 -12.13 24.69
C GLN A 362 8.45 -10.63 24.50
N LYS A 363 8.89 -10.21 23.31
CA LYS A 363 9.06 -8.78 22.99
C LYS A 363 7.72 -8.04 23.05
N GLY A 364 6.66 -8.62 22.48
CA GLY A 364 5.30 -8.08 22.53
C GLY A 364 4.78 -7.91 23.96
N ALA A 365 4.98 -8.92 24.82
CA ALA A 365 4.62 -8.89 26.24
C ALA A 365 5.37 -7.79 27.00
N SER A 366 6.69 -7.65 26.77
CA SER A 366 7.48 -6.56 27.37
C SER A 366 6.95 -5.19 26.95
N VAL A 367 6.71 -4.98 25.64
CA VAL A 367 6.17 -3.72 25.12
C VAL A 367 4.79 -3.42 25.68
N LEU A 368 3.90 -4.41 25.77
CA LEU A 368 2.57 -4.28 26.37
C LEU A 368 2.67 -3.80 27.82
N GLN A 369 3.49 -4.47 28.63
CA GLN A 369 3.71 -4.12 30.03
C GLN A 369 4.28 -2.71 30.17
N ASP A 370 5.31 -2.38 29.41
CA ASP A 370 6.04 -1.11 29.54
C ASP A 370 5.18 0.06 29.07
N THR A 371 4.42 -0.11 27.98
CA THR A 371 3.49 0.91 27.49
C THR A 371 2.32 1.12 28.45
N LEU A 372 1.75 0.06 29.05
CA LEU A 372 0.70 0.20 30.06
C LEU A 372 1.20 0.96 31.30
N LYS A 373 2.39 0.62 31.83
CA LYS A 373 3.02 1.36 32.94
C LYS A 373 3.22 2.83 32.59
N LEU A 374 3.65 3.10 31.36
CA LEU A 374 3.86 4.47 30.90
C LEU A 374 2.53 5.23 30.82
N LEU A 375 1.48 4.65 30.24
CA LEU A 375 0.14 5.27 30.16
C LEU A 375 -0.45 5.58 31.53
N VAL A 376 -0.27 4.68 32.49
CA VAL A 376 -0.64 4.84 33.90
C VAL A 376 0.09 6.03 34.51
N LYS A 377 1.43 6.08 34.35
CA LYS A 377 2.25 7.18 34.82
C LYS A 377 1.80 8.51 34.19
N TYR A 378 1.62 8.57 32.88
CA TYR A 378 1.20 9.79 32.18
C TYR A 378 -0.18 10.27 32.63
N THR A 379 -1.11 9.36 32.90
CA THR A 379 -2.43 9.71 33.44
C THR A 379 -2.30 10.31 34.84
N TRP A 380 -1.39 9.77 35.66
CA TRP A 380 -1.09 10.30 36.99
C TRP A 380 -0.37 11.65 36.94
N ASP A 381 0.66 11.81 36.11
CA ASP A 381 1.36 13.08 35.90
C ASP A 381 0.38 14.16 35.40
N ALA A 382 -0.57 13.78 34.53
CA ALA A 382 -1.65 14.67 34.09
C ALA A 382 -2.63 15.03 35.22
N ALA A 383 -2.91 14.11 36.14
CA ALA A 383 -3.71 14.35 37.33
C ALA A 383 -2.98 15.25 38.33
N GLU A 384 -1.70 15.05 38.60
CA GLU A 384 -0.87 15.95 39.44
C GLU A 384 -0.81 17.37 38.86
N GLY A 385 -0.74 17.49 37.53
CA GLY A 385 -0.84 18.78 36.84
C GLY A 385 -2.23 19.45 36.91
N VAL A 386 -3.24 18.77 37.47
CA VAL A 386 -4.59 19.29 37.76
C VAL A 386 -4.79 19.46 39.28
N PHE A 387 -4.21 18.57 40.06
CA PHE A 387 -4.29 18.49 41.51
C PHE A 387 -2.88 18.69 42.08
N SER A 388 -2.39 19.93 42.10
CA SER A 388 -1.00 20.24 42.45
C SER A 388 -0.61 19.89 43.90
N TYR A 389 -1.59 19.61 44.75
CA TYR A 389 -1.42 19.25 46.15
C TYR A 389 -1.90 17.82 46.42
N LEU A 390 -1.92 16.94 45.40
CA LEU A 390 -2.33 15.55 45.56
C LEU A 390 -1.52 14.83 46.63
N TYR A 391 -0.23 15.13 46.75
CA TYR A 391 0.63 14.63 47.82
C TYR A 391 0.16 15.02 49.22
N ASP A 392 -0.19 16.30 49.44
CA ASP A 392 -0.74 16.76 50.72
C ASP A 392 -2.09 16.10 51.04
N ALA A 393 -2.88 15.81 50.00
CA ALA A 393 -4.15 15.12 50.13
C ALA A 393 -3.95 13.64 50.51
N ASP A 394 -2.95 12.98 49.93
CA ASP A 394 -2.58 11.60 50.24
C ASP A 394 -2.04 11.47 51.67
N ASP A 395 -1.19 12.41 52.13
CA ASP A 395 -0.75 12.48 53.52
C ASP A 395 -1.93 12.66 54.49
N PHE A 396 -2.86 13.56 54.15
CA PHE A 396 -4.11 13.75 54.91
C PHE A 396 -4.93 12.45 54.97
N LEU A 397 -5.08 11.75 53.85
CA LEU A 397 -5.85 10.51 53.80
C LEU A 397 -5.18 9.40 54.62
N GLN A 398 -3.85 9.31 54.58
CA GLN A 398 -3.08 8.31 55.31
C GLN A 398 -3.26 8.45 56.83
N GLU A 399 -3.32 9.67 57.37
CA GLU A 399 -3.63 9.90 58.79
C GLU A 399 -5.00 9.32 59.21
N TYR A 400 -5.99 9.40 58.32
CA TYR A 400 -7.33 8.86 58.56
C TYR A 400 -7.39 7.34 58.44
N LEU A 401 -6.54 6.75 57.59
CA LEU A 401 -6.35 5.29 57.52
C LEU A 401 -5.64 4.76 58.77
N ASP A 402 -4.54 5.40 59.17
CA ASP A 402 -3.74 4.99 60.33
C ASP A 402 -4.52 5.09 61.65
N SER A 403 -5.42 6.07 61.75
CA SER A 403 -6.35 6.20 62.89
C SER A 403 -7.51 5.21 62.87
N GLY A 404 -7.70 4.46 61.78
CA GLY A 404 -8.84 3.56 61.58
C GLY A 404 -10.18 4.28 61.37
N THR A 405 -10.15 5.58 61.09
CA THR A 405 -11.34 6.40 60.82
C THR A 405 -11.93 6.09 59.45
N VAL A 406 -11.06 5.75 58.50
CA VAL A 406 -11.40 5.27 57.15
C VAL A 406 -10.89 3.83 57.04
N THR A 407 -11.70 2.94 56.47
CA THR A 407 -11.29 1.57 56.12
C THR A 407 -11.41 1.38 54.62
N ALA A 408 -10.49 0.63 54.02
CA ALA A 408 -10.56 0.23 52.61
C ALA A 408 -11.70 -0.77 52.30
N GLN A 409 -12.53 -1.14 53.28
CA GLN A 409 -13.64 -2.07 53.08
C GLN A 409 -14.88 -1.40 52.47
N PRO A 410 -15.67 -2.15 51.70
CA PRO A 410 -16.77 -1.58 50.95
C PRO A 410 -17.88 -0.99 51.83
N LEU A 411 -18.53 0.05 51.31
CA LEU A 411 -19.56 0.84 52.01
C LEU A 411 -20.87 0.10 52.30
N ASP A 412 -21.03 -1.13 51.78
CA ASP A 412 -22.26 -1.91 51.86
C ASP A 412 -22.62 -2.26 53.30
N GLY A 413 -23.77 -1.75 53.75
CA GLY A 413 -24.28 -1.97 55.11
C GLY A 413 -23.76 -0.99 56.17
N MET A 414 -22.97 0.03 55.79
CA MET A 414 -22.58 1.09 56.72
C MET A 414 -23.78 1.94 57.15
N ALA A 415 -23.79 2.39 58.40
CA ALA A 415 -24.80 3.32 58.88
C ALA A 415 -24.71 4.66 58.13
N LEU A 416 -25.85 5.27 57.80
CA LEU A 416 -25.93 6.55 57.05
C LEU A 416 -25.01 7.65 57.62
N GLY A 417 -24.86 7.73 58.94
CA GLY A 417 -23.96 8.70 59.58
C GLY A 417 -22.46 8.44 59.37
N VAL A 418 -22.06 7.21 59.04
CA VAL A 418 -20.69 6.87 58.63
C VAL A 418 -20.49 7.26 57.16
N GLN A 419 -21.47 6.97 56.29
CA GLN A 419 -21.42 7.35 54.87
C GLN A 419 -21.32 8.87 54.68
N ILE A 420 -22.10 9.66 55.43
CA ILE A 420 -22.03 11.13 55.39
C ILE A 420 -20.63 11.61 55.80
N ARG A 421 -20.06 11.04 56.87
CA ARG A 421 -18.70 11.39 57.33
C ARG A 421 -17.62 11.05 56.31
N LEU A 422 -17.71 9.88 55.65
CA LEU A 422 -16.79 9.50 54.58
C LEU A 422 -16.89 10.43 53.38
N HIS A 423 -18.10 10.79 52.97
CA HIS A 423 -18.32 11.75 51.89
C HIS A 423 -17.69 13.12 52.20
N ASP A 424 -17.85 13.62 53.42
CA ASP A 424 -17.23 14.88 53.86
C ASP A 424 -15.70 14.79 53.86
N ILE A 425 -15.13 13.65 54.28
CA ILE A 425 -13.68 13.38 54.21
C ILE A 425 -13.19 13.40 52.76
N PHE A 426 -13.87 12.72 51.83
CA PHE A 426 -13.47 12.69 50.42
C PHE A 426 -13.61 14.05 49.73
N LYS A 427 -14.65 14.81 50.05
CA LYS A 427 -14.79 16.19 49.58
C LYS A 427 -13.65 17.07 50.09
N LYS A 428 -13.22 16.88 51.35
CA LYS A 428 -12.06 17.58 51.92
C LYS A 428 -10.75 17.13 51.26
N TYR A 429 -10.57 15.84 50.99
CA TYR A 429 -9.44 15.31 50.23
C TYR A 429 -9.32 15.99 48.85
N VAL A 430 -10.39 16.03 48.06
CA VAL A 430 -10.38 16.71 46.74
C VAL A 430 -10.08 18.20 46.86
N THR A 431 -10.58 18.84 47.92
CA THR A 431 -10.32 20.26 48.20
C THR A 431 -8.84 20.48 48.51
N ILE A 432 -8.25 19.63 49.36
CA ILE A 432 -6.81 19.66 49.67
C ILE A 432 -6.01 19.38 48.40
N ALA A 433 -6.37 18.37 47.61
CA ALA A 433 -5.67 18.02 46.37
C ALA A 433 -5.62 19.18 45.36
N ARG A 434 -6.68 20.00 45.34
CA ARG A 434 -6.76 21.20 44.48
C ARG A 434 -6.07 22.44 45.05
N PHE A 435 -6.18 22.69 46.35
CA PHE A 435 -5.86 23.99 46.95
C PHE A 435 -4.83 23.93 48.11
N GLY A 436 -4.37 22.75 48.49
CA GLY A 436 -3.44 22.50 49.58
C GLY A 436 -4.08 22.51 50.97
N SER A 437 -3.29 22.15 51.98
CA SER A 437 -3.71 22.00 53.39
C SER A 437 -4.00 23.33 54.12
N ARG A 438 -3.73 24.49 53.51
CA ARG A 438 -3.79 25.80 54.17
C ARG A 438 -4.95 26.67 53.73
N GLN A 439 -6.17 26.38 54.17
CA GLN A 439 -7.23 27.39 54.30
C GLN A 439 -8.23 27.07 55.42
N GLU A 440 -7.82 27.17 56.69
CA GLU A 440 -8.79 27.34 57.80
C GLU A 440 -9.19 28.81 58.03
N ASN A 441 -8.75 29.76 57.18
CA ASN A 441 -8.95 31.19 57.48
C ASN A 441 -9.26 32.13 56.28
N TRP A 442 -9.91 31.65 55.22
CA TRP A 442 -10.40 32.54 54.15
C TRP A 442 -11.92 32.55 54.09
N GLY A 443 -12.51 33.57 54.73
CA GLY A 443 -13.77 34.12 54.24
C GLY A 443 -13.51 34.72 52.86
N TYR A 444 -14.21 34.23 51.85
CA TYR A 444 -14.43 34.84 50.53
C TYR A 444 -13.37 35.87 50.07
N SER A 445 -12.47 35.43 49.19
CA SER A 445 -12.09 36.24 48.04
C SER A 445 -11.95 35.29 46.87
N SER A 446 -12.77 35.51 45.83
CA SER A 446 -12.65 34.88 44.53
C SER A 446 -11.20 34.96 44.08
N VAL A 447 -10.49 33.84 44.08
CA VAL A 447 -9.21 33.75 43.39
C VAL A 447 -9.56 33.53 41.94
N ASP A 448 -9.42 34.60 41.17
CA ASP A 448 -9.47 34.60 39.72
C ASP A 448 -8.53 33.52 39.19
N VAL A 449 -9.06 32.68 38.32
CA VAL A 449 -8.39 31.56 37.63
C VAL A 449 -7.49 32.12 36.50
N ASP A 450 -6.76 33.21 36.78
CA ASP A 450 -6.06 34.02 35.78
C ASP A 450 -4.56 33.72 35.66
N ASP A 451 -4.03 32.71 36.36
CA ASP A 451 -2.59 32.38 36.28
C ASP A 451 -2.24 31.40 35.14
N ILE A 452 -2.74 31.72 33.94
CA ILE A 452 -2.03 31.43 32.68
C ILE A 452 -1.74 32.79 32.01
N HIS A 453 -1.02 33.65 32.73
CA HIS A 453 -0.54 34.91 32.18
C HIS A 453 0.53 34.66 31.12
N GLY A 454 0.10 34.62 29.87
CA GLY A 454 0.98 34.65 28.69
C GLY A 454 0.30 34.29 27.36
N VAL A 455 -0.87 33.66 27.37
CA VAL A 455 -1.61 33.33 26.15
C VAL A 455 -3.07 33.71 26.36
N GLU A 456 -3.56 34.70 25.63
CA GLU A 456 -4.95 35.13 25.69
C GLU A 456 -5.85 33.92 25.38
N SER A 457 -6.81 33.62 26.25
CA SER A 457 -7.69 32.43 26.14
C SER A 457 -8.62 32.46 24.91
N ASP A 458 -8.66 33.60 24.22
CA ASP A 458 -9.34 33.82 22.95
C ASP A 458 -8.44 33.61 21.72
N ASP A 459 -7.15 33.33 21.91
CA ASP A 459 -6.26 32.98 20.82
C ASP A 459 -6.71 31.63 20.22
N SER A 460 -7.04 31.63 18.93
CA SER A 460 -7.45 30.42 18.21
C SER A 460 -6.42 29.31 18.32
N ASP A 461 -5.16 29.71 18.49
CA ASP A 461 -4.02 28.83 18.64
C ASP A 461 -4.04 28.12 20.01
N TYR A 462 -4.57 28.72 21.08
CA TYR A 462 -4.69 28.05 22.39
C TYR A 462 -5.70 26.90 22.37
N ARG A 463 -6.87 27.11 21.73
CA ARG A 463 -7.86 26.04 21.57
C ARG A 463 -7.38 24.98 20.59
N GLN A 464 -6.73 25.37 19.48
CA GLN A 464 -6.09 24.39 18.60
C GLN A 464 -5.01 23.61 19.35
N ILE A 465 -4.16 24.26 20.13
CA ILE A 465 -3.09 23.64 20.91
C ILE A 465 -3.65 22.70 22.00
N ILE A 466 -4.72 23.05 22.71
CA ILE A 466 -5.34 22.14 23.69
C ILE A 466 -6.00 20.93 23.01
N THR A 467 -6.65 21.15 21.87
CA THR A 467 -7.35 20.08 21.13
C THR A 467 -6.38 19.20 20.34
N LEU A 468 -5.24 19.74 19.88
CA LEU A 468 -4.17 19.02 19.18
C LEU A 468 -3.20 18.31 20.12
N ARG A 469 -3.03 18.76 21.37
CA ARG A 469 -1.95 18.26 22.25
C ARG A 469 -2.26 17.03 23.07
N ARG A 470 -3.49 16.48 23.07
CA ARG A 470 -3.76 15.33 23.94
C ARG A 470 -4.54 14.27 23.19
N PRO A 471 -3.89 13.15 22.81
CA PRO A 471 -4.66 11.98 22.40
C PRO A 471 -5.68 11.64 23.49
N GLU A 472 -6.83 11.08 23.12
CA GLU A 472 -7.82 10.60 24.07
C GLU A 472 -7.18 9.51 24.96
N PHE A 473 -6.59 9.91 26.10
CA PHE A 473 -5.86 9.02 27.02
C PHE A 473 -6.71 7.81 27.41
N ALA A 474 -7.99 8.05 27.64
CA ALA A 474 -8.98 7.02 27.91
C ALA A 474 -9.07 6.00 26.76
N GLN A 475 -9.13 6.45 25.51
CA GLN A 475 -9.21 5.55 24.35
C GLN A 475 -7.92 4.75 24.18
N ILE A 476 -6.75 5.40 24.28
CA ILE A 476 -5.46 4.70 24.19
C ILE A 476 -5.34 3.66 25.31
N LEU A 477 -5.62 4.05 26.55
CA LEU A 477 -5.56 3.13 27.69
C LEU A 477 -6.51 1.94 27.49
N ARG A 478 -7.75 2.18 27.03
CA ARG A 478 -8.69 1.11 26.67
C ARG A 478 -8.16 0.20 25.58
N ASP A 479 -7.59 0.75 24.51
CA ASP A 479 -7.07 -0.03 23.39
C ASP A 479 -5.92 -0.97 23.81
N TRP A 480 -5.07 -0.52 24.72
CA TRP A 480 -3.97 -1.31 25.30
C TRP A 480 -4.47 -2.32 26.35
N MET A 481 -5.46 -1.96 27.17
CA MET A 481 -6.14 -2.91 28.06
C MET A 481 -6.86 -4.01 27.26
N ASP A 482 -7.47 -3.66 26.14
CA ASP A 482 -8.09 -4.61 25.22
C ASP A 482 -7.05 -5.56 24.60
N ALA A 483 -5.83 -5.08 24.35
CA ALA A 483 -4.72 -5.94 23.92
C ALA A 483 -4.26 -6.89 25.02
N LEU A 484 -4.26 -6.46 26.28
CA LEU A 484 -3.97 -7.30 27.45
C LEU A 484 -5.03 -8.39 27.66
N LEU A 485 -6.31 -8.00 27.64
CA LEU A 485 -7.43 -8.94 27.77
C LEU A 485 -7.51 -9.91 26.58
N GLY A 486 -7.13 -9.46 25.38
CA GLY A 486 -7.06 -10.30 24.18
C GLY A 486 -5.79 -11.14 24.06
N TRP A 487 -4.91 -11.12 25.07
CA TRP A 487 -3.64 -11.85 25.05
C TRP A 487 -3.90 -13.37 25.20
N PRO A 488 -3.40 -14.24 24.30
CA PRO A 488 -3.82 -15.65 24.27
C PRO A 488 -3.42 -16.52 25.47
N ASP A 489 -2.43 -16.11 26.26
CA ASP A 489 -1.98 -16.84 27.45
C ASP A 489 -2.39 -16.07 28.71
N GLU A 490 -3.43 -16.56 29.36
CA GLU A 490 -4.03 -15.93 30.53
C GLU A 490 -3.04 -15.77 31.70
N LEU A 491 -2.10 -16.72 31.88
CA LEU A 491 -1.12 -16.65 32.95
C LEU A 491 -0.07 -15.56 32.69
N GLU A 492 0.39 -15.45 31.44
CA GLU A 492 1.30 -14.38 31.03
C GLU A 492 0.62 -13.01 31.11
N ALA A 493 -0.63 -12.91 30.65
CA ALA A 493 -1.44 -11.70 30.73
C ALA A 493 -1.65 -11.26 32.19
N GLN A 494 -2.00 -12.20 33.07
CA GLN A 494 -2.16 -11.93 34.51
C GLN A 494 -0.84 -11.48 35.13
N ALA A 495 0.29 -12.09 34.77
CA ALA A 495 1.60 -11.66 35.25
C ALA A 495 1.96 -10.24 34.79
N ILE A 496 1.62 -9.86 33.55
CA ILE A 496 1.75 -8.48 33.07
C ILE A 496 0.86 -7.55 33.90
N TRP A 497 -0.41 -7.93 34.13
CA TRP A 497 -1.35 -7.14 34.91
C TRP A 497 -0.89 -6.90 36.35
N ASP A 498 -0.42 -7.94 37.03
CA ASP A 498 0.13 -7.84 38.39
C ASP A 498 1.28 -6.84 38.44
N VAL A 499 2.14 -6.84 37.43
CA VAL A 499 3.29 -5.93 37.33
C VAL A 499 2.87 -4.49 36.98
N VAL A 500 1.80 -4.29 36.22
CA VAL A 500 1.24 -2.96 35.89
C VAL A 500 0.47 -2.35 37.06
N ARG A 501 -0.29 -3.17 37.80
CA ARG A 501 -1.12 -2.72 38.93
C ARG A 501 -0.29 -2.37 40.17
N ILE A 502 0.77 -3.14 40.44
CA ILE A 502 1.58 -2.97 41.66
C ILE A 502 2.50 -1.75 41.53
N ARG A 503 2.25 -0.70 42.32
CA ARG A 503 3.17 0.44 42.48
C ARG A 503 4.31 0.01 43.42
N LYS A 504 5.53 -0.07 42.92
CA LYS A 504 6.71 -0.22 43.79
C LYS A 504 7.06 1.15 44.37
N THR A 505 6.86 1.34 45.67
CA THR A 505 7.41 2.51 46.36
C THR A 505 8.92 2.34 46.55
N ALA A 506 9.67 3.43 46.62
CA ALA A 506 11.13 3.40 46.80
C ALA A 506 11.57 2.79 48.15
N VAL A 507 10.64 2.65 49.10
CA VAL A 507 10.89 2.22 50.48
C VAL A 507 9.82 1.24 50.95
N GLY A 508 9.86 0.01 50.44
CA GLY A 508 9.20 -1.13 51.09
C GLY A 508 7.99 -1.72 50.36
N GLY A 509 8.16 -2.95 49.87
CA GLY A 509 7.08 -3.88 49.50
C GLY A 509 6.22 -3.47 48.29
N PRO A 510 5.50 -4.43 47.70
CA PRO A 510 4.37 -4.09 46.84
C PRO A 510 3.28 -3.47 47.74
N VAL A 511 3.01 -2.18 47.57
CA VAL A 511 1.90 -1.50 48.24
C VAL A 511 0.85 -1.26 47.15
N ASN A 512 -0.36 -1.79 47.36
CA ASN A 512 -1.48 -1.36 46.53
C ASN A 512 -1.70 0.13 46.82
N ASP A 513 -1.84 0.93 45.77
CA ASP A 513 -2.05 2.36 45.92
C ASP A 513 -3.41 2.58 46.63
N PRO A 514 -3.42 3.12 47.86
CA PRO A 514 -4.66 3.27 48.64
C PRO A 514 -5.69 4.14 47.93
N PHE A 515 -5.26 4.93 46.94
CA PHE A 515 -6.14 5.71 46.07
C PHE A 515 -7.20 4.86 45.36
N TRP A 516 -6.84 3.66 44.90
CA TRP A 516 -7.77 2.75 44.20
C TRP A 516 -8.50 1.83 45.17
N ASP A 517 -7.92 1.52 46.32
CA ASP A 517 -8.49 0.56 47.28
C ASP A 517 -9.59 1.15 48.17
N ILE A 518 -9.70 2.49 48.26
CA ILE A 518 -10.76 3.14 49.04
C ILE A 518 -11.98 3.39 48.16
N ASP A 519 -13.07 2.66 48.46
CA ASP A 519 -14.38 2.85 47.86
C ASP A 519 -14.77 4.34 47.75
N SER A 520 -15.17 4.77 46.55
CA SER A 520 -15.63 6.13 46.22
C SER A 520 -14.58 7.26 46.28
N LEU A 521 -13.32 7.00 46.65
CA LEU A 521 -12.27 8.03 46.64
C LEU A 521 -11.90 8.46 45.21
N ALA A 522 -11.65 7.48 44.33
CA ALA A 522 -11.41 7.74 42.92
C ALA A 522 -12.58 8.49 42.26
N ASP A 523 -13.82 8.14 42.60
CA ASP A 523 -15.03 8.82 42.12
C ASP A 523 -15.07 10.30 42.54
N ALA A 524 -14.67 10.58 43.79
CA ALA A 524 -14.59 11.95 44.28
C ALA A 524 -13.52 12.76 43.53
N LEU A 525 -12.35 12.18 43.25
CA LEU A 525 -11.31 12.86 42.47
C LEU A 525 -11.75 13.08 41.00
N ILE A 526 -12.37 12.08 40.37
CA ILE A 526 -12.90 12.17 39.01
C ILE A 526 -13.98 13.26 38.91
N ALA A 527 -14.97 13.25 39.81
CA ALA A 527 -16.00 14.29 39.87
C ALA A 527 -15.41 15.68 40.20
N GLY A 528 -14.31 15.67 40.95
CA GLY A 528 -13.48 16.81 41.28
C GLY A 528 -12.44 17.16 40.20
N CYS A 529 -12.48 16.61 38.99
CA CYS A 529 -11.48 16.95 37.97
C CYS A 529 -12.00 18.07 37.04
N PRO A 530 -11.39 19.26 37.01
CA PRO A 530 -11.79 20.34 36.12
C PRO A 530 -11.46 20.09 34.64
N ARG A 531 -10.65 19.07 34.30
CA ARG A 531 -10.23 18.75 32.94
C ARG A 531 -10.81 17.41 32.50
N GLN A 532 -11.76 17.43 31.57
CA GLN A 532 -12.52 16.23 31.15
C GLN A 532 -11.62 15.08 30.70
N HIS A 533 -10.59 15.32 29.87
CA HIS A 533 -9.70 14.26 29.38
C HIS A 533 -8.89 13.59 30.50
N VAL A 534 -8.57 14.31 31.58
CA VAL A 534 -7.93 13.74 32.77
C VAL A 534 -8.93 12.93 33.57
N ALA A 535 -10.15 13.44 33.72
CA ALA A 535 -11.26 12.72 34.35
C ALA A 535 -11.57 11.40 33.64
N ASP A 536 -11.60 11.40 32.30
CA ASP A 536 -11.83 10.22 31.48
C ASP A 536 -10.69 9.21 31.64
N GLY A 537 -9.43 9.66 31.64
CA GLY A 537 -8.26 8.81 31.90
C GLY A 537 -8.31 8.17 33.30
N LEU A 538 -8.59 8.97 34.33
CA LEU A 538 -8.77 8.49 35.71
C LEU A 538 -9.96 7.52 35.84
N THR A 539 -11.03 7.72 35.05
CA THR A 539 -12.18 6.81 35.00
C THR A 539 -11.78 5.45 34.45
N VAL A 540 -11.05 5.40 33.33
CA VAL A 540 -10.56 4.14 32.75
C VAL A 540 -9.58 3.45 33.70
N MET A 541 -8.69 4.22 34.35
CA MET A 541 -7.80 3.67 35.37
C MET A 541 -8.58 3.11 36.55
N ARG A 542 -9.60 3.81 37.06
CA ARG A 542 -10.47 3.32 38.14
C ARG A 542 -11.11 1.99 37.77
N GLU A 543 -11.76 1.94 36.61
CA GLU A 543 -12.41 0.73 36.10
C GLU A 543 -11.43 -0.43 36.00
N ALA A 544 -10.21 -0.17 35.56
CA ALA A 544 -9.18 -1.20 35.44
C ALA A 544 -8.59 -1.63 36.79
N TYR A 545 -8.14 -0.69 37.62
CA TYR A 545 -7.37 -0.95 38.84
C TYR A 545 -8.21 -1.51 39.99
N LEU A 546 -9.52 -1.27 40.01
CA LEU A 546 -10.44 -1.90 40.96
C LEU A 546 -10.57 -3.42 40.72
N CYS A 547 -10.16 -3.92 39.56
CA CYS A 547 -10.25 -5.35 39.24
C CYS A 547 -9.05 -6.10 39.82
N THR A 548 -9.33 -7.07 40.71
CA THR A 548 -8.31 -7.87 41.38
C THR A 548 -7.57 -8.83 40.44
N ASP A 549 -8.20 -9.19 39.33
CA ASP A 549 -7.74 -10.13 38.32
C ASP A 549 -8.33 -9.77 36.94
N LEU A 550 -7.78 -10.36 35.88
CA LEU A 550 -8.24 -10.11 34.51
C LEU A 550 -9.67 -10.60 34.25
N THR A 551 -10.15 -11.63 34.96
CA THR A 551 -11.53 -12.14 34.82
C THR A 551 -12.55 -11.11 35.28
N THR A 552 -12.27 -10.44 36.39
CA THR A 552 -13.08 -9.35 36.92
C THR A 552 -13.06 -8.16 35.97
N LEU A 553 -11.88 -7.83 35.42
CA LEU A 553 -11.72 -6.76 34.43
C LEU A 553 -12.55 -6.99 33.16
N GLU A 554 -12.57 -8.22 32.65
CA GLU A 554 -13.39 -8.60 31.49
C GLU A 554 -14.90 -8.52 31.78
N SER A 555 -15.32 -8.94 32.98
CA SER A 555 -16.71 -8.84 33.43
C SER A 555 -17.18 -7.38 33.51
N GLU A 556 -16.38 -6.48 34.08
CA GLU A 556 -16.70 -5.06 34.16
C GLU A 556 -16.71 -4.39 32.78
N ARG A 557 -15.76 -4.73 31.90
CA ARG A 557 -15.76 -4.26 30.50
C ARG A 557 -17.07 -4.62 29.77
N SER A 558 -17.53 -5.86 29.95
CA SER A 558 -18.78 -6.34 29.34
C SER A 558 -20.00 -5.55 29.84
N ARG A 559 -19.98 -5.08 31.10
CA ARG A 559 -21.03 -4.20 31.64
C ARG A 559 -20.95 -2.81 31.01
N SER A 560 -19.77 -2.20 30.96
CA SER A 560 -19.59 -0.84 30.41
C SER A 560 -19.96 -0.73 28.92
N ILE A 561 -19.66 -1.75 28.10
CA ILE A 561 -20.06 -1.77 26.68
C ILE A 561 -21.59 -1.76 26.52
N VAL A 562 -22.31 -2.48 27.37
CA VAL A 562 -23.78 -2.52 27.36
C VAL A 562 -24.39 -1.15 27.68
N TRP A 563 -23.74 -0.36 28.54
CA TRP A 563 -24.16 1.00 28.86
C TRP A 563 -23.91 1.99 27.72
N LEU A 564 -22.77 1.92 27.05
CA LEU A 564 -22.40 2.83 25.95
C LEU A 564 -23.13 2.51 24.63
N THR A 565 -23.36 1.23 24.34
CA THR A 565 -24.10 0.78 23.14
C THR A 565 -25.62 0.78 23.33
N GLY A 566 -26.10 1.13 24.52
CA GLY A 566 -27.50 1.22 24.95
C GLY A 566 -28.33 2.30 24.25
N LYS A 567 -28.30 2.36 22.91
CA LYS A 567 -29.51 2.67 22.14
C LYS A 567 -30.50 1.57 22.47
N ILE A 568 -31.53 1.94 23.24
CA ILE A 568 -32.67 1.12 23.67
C ILE A 568 -33.18 0.26 22.50
N VAL A 569 -32.74 -1.00 22.41
CA VAL A 569 -33.52 -2.05 21.76
C VAL A 569 -34.44 -2.58 22.85
N ARG A 570 -35.66 -2.03 22.91
CA ARG A 570 -36.77 -2.66 23.62
C ARG A 570 -36.98 -4.03 22.99
N ILE A 571 -36.43 -5.08 23.59
CA ILE A 571 -36.89 -6.44 23.35
C ILE A 571 -38.26 -6.54 24.03
N SER A 572 -39.31 -6.20 23.30
CA SER A 572 -40.69 -6.54 23.67
C SER A 572 -40.86 -8.04 23.53
N GLY A 573 -40.54 -8.79 24.59
CA GLY A 573 -40.94 -10.17 24.76
C GLY A 573 -42.43 -10.27 25.04
N GLN A 574 -43.27 -10.05 24.03
CA GLN A 574 -44.65 -10.54 24.07
C GLN A 574 -44.64 -12.03 23.68
N SER A 575 -44.74 -12.86 24.72
CA SER A 575 -45.16 -14.26 24.62
C SER A 575 -46.52 -14.32 23.91
N SER A 576 -46.53 -14.78 22.65
CA SER A 576 -47.74 -15.33 22.05
C SER A 576 -47.67 -16.85 22.15
N ARG A 577 -48.47 -17.38 23.08
CA ARG A 577 -48.90 -18.78 23.09
C ARG A 577 -49.72 -19.02 21.83
N TRP A 578 -49.26 -19.93 20.98
CA TRP A 578 -50.12 -20.71 20.09
C TRP A 578 -50.11 -22.16 20.59
N SER A 579 -51.15 -22.50 21.33
CA SER A 579 -51.58 -23.87 21.57
C SER A 579 -52.70 -24.18 20.57
N GLY A 580 -52.50 -25.18 19.73
CA GLY A 580 -53.53 -25.69 18.83
C GLY A 580 -54.64 -26.43 19.57
N ALA A 581 -55.82 -26.48 18.93
CA ALA A 581 -56.79 -27.55 19.07
C ALA A 581 -57.79 -27.52 17.89
N HIS A 582 -57.99 -28.72 17.32
CA HIS A 582 -58.97 -29.18 16.30
C HIS A 582 -58.73 -28.87 14.82
#